data_AF-A0A519RID8-F1
#
_entry.id   AF-A0A519RID8-F1
#
_cell.length_a   1.000
_cell.length_b   1.000
_cell.length_c   1.000
_cell.angle_alpha   90.00
_cell.angle_beta   90.00
_cell.angle_gamma   90.00
#
_symmetry.space_group_name_H-M   'P 1'
#
loop_
_entity.id
_entity.type
_entity.pdbx_description
1 polymer ?
#
loop_
_entity_poly.entity_id
_entity_poly.type
_entity_poly.pdbx_seq_one_letter_code
_entity_poly.pdbx_strand_id
1 'polypeptide(L)'
;MPERFTSSRRTSGSSSYDTGQGGGQIEDSVQESANEELQPSRSNGVVIQANSGGISSVNLADTNSVLIAEISGGDRWKQANFDLETFEGFFGATAGDNSYFIKLRHVDSSGTITDEVLSQAVSVKSSNYRFELAAAAGIPFPSNGYPLGIFIKVGPDRFLYNLCLPDETFYQEVRNFLDSRWTGSNNRRMRIITNVATLKVNCPNLPLWINED
;
A
#
# COMPACT_ATOMS: atom_id res chain seq x y z
N MET A 1 -22.10 -5.39 -52.28
CA MET A 1 -23.39 -6.11 -52.28
C MET A 1 -23.81 -6.29 -50.83
N PRO A 2 -24.74 -5.44 -50.31
CA PRO A 2 -25.24 -5.46 -48.95
C PRO A 2 -26.58 -6.22 -48.83
N GLU A 3 -27.16 -6.20 -47.63
CA GLU A 3 -28.47 -6.71 -47.14
C GLU A 3 -28.32 -7.89 -46.16
N ARG A 4 -28.93 -7.90 -44.97
CA ARG A 4 -30.32 -7.49 -44.64
C ARG A 4 -30.47 -6.94 -43.21
N PHE A 5 -31.33 -5.93 -43.12
CA PHE A 5 -32.13 -5.57 -41.95
C PHE A 5 -33.11 -6.69 -41.58
N THR A 6 -33.39 -6.89 -40.29
CA THR A 6 -34.76 -6.95 -39.76
C THR A 6 -34.82 -6.53 -38.30
N SER A 7 -35.95 -5.91 -37.98
CA SER A 7 -36.33 -5.14 -36.82
C SER A 7 -37.26 -5.91 -35.86
N SER A 8 -37.48 -5.35 -34.66
CA SER A 8 -38.61 -5.51 -33.70
C SER A 8 -38.09 -5.86 -32.29
N ARG A 9 -38.65 -5.40 -31.16
CA ARG A 9 -39.94 -4.75 -30.85
C ARG A 9 -39.85 -4.08 -29.47
N ARG A 10 -40.61 -3.01 -29.29
CA ARG A 10 -40.94 -2.33 -28.01
C ARG A 10 -41.63 -3.26 -27.01
N THR A 11 -41.49 -3.01 -25.71
CA THR A 11 -42.63 -2.87 -24.79
C THR A 11 -42.30 -1.94 -23.62
N SER A 12 -43.18 -0.97 -23.43
CA SER A 12 -43.34 -0.07 -22.30
C SER A 12 -44.18 -0.73 -21.20
N GLY A 13 -43.95 -0.36 -19.94
CA GLY A 13 -44.80 -0.78 -18.82
C GLY A 13 -44.61 0.13 -17.60
N SER A 14 -45.28 1.27 -17.62
CA SER A 14 -45.60 2.11 -16.46
C SER A 14 -46.80 1.52 -15.71
N SER A 15 -46.82 1.59 -14.38
CA SER A 15 -48.09 1.62 -13.64
C SER A 15 -47.92 2.18 -12.22
N SER A 16 -48.91 2.99 -11.88
CA SER A 16 -49.07 3.91 -10.76
C SER A 16 -50.41 3.63 -10.09
N TYR A 17 -50.46 3.63 -8.76
CA TYR A 17 -51.64 3.93 -7.92
C TYR A 17 -51.06 4.38 -6.56
N ASP A 18 -51.32 5.56 -5.99
CA ASP A 18 -52.51 6.41 -5.79
C ASP A 18 -53.36 6.08 -4.53
N THR A 19 -53.29 7.06 -3.62
CA THR A 19 -54.12 7.58 -2.52
C THR A 19 -54.96 6.75 -1.52
N GLY A 20 -54.96 7.26 -0.27
CA GLY A 20 -56.04 7.16 0.74
C GLY A 20 -55.51 7.33 2.18
N GLN A 21 -55.21 8.54 2.67
CA GLN A 21 -56.04 9.43 3.52
C GLN A 21 -56.48 8.92 4.92
N GLY A 22 -56.08 9.70 5.93
CA GLY A 22 -56.54 9.73 7.33
C GLY A 22 -55.38 10.28 8.18
N GLY A 23 -55.42 11.42 8.89
CA GLY A 23 -56.51 12.19 9.48
C GLY A 23 -56.19 12.34 10.97
N GLY A 24 -55.52 13.44 11.38
CA GLY A 24 -55.25 13.77 12.79
C GLY A 24 -54.17 14.82 13.00
N GLN A 25 -54.56 16.08 13.26
CA GLN A 25 -53.80 17.10 14.01
C GLN A 25 -53.76 16.63 15.49
N ILE A 26 -52.76 16.87 16.34
CA ILE A 26 -52.23 18.10 16.99
C ILE A 26 -50.83 17.66 17.55
N GLU A 27 -49.72 18.39 17.44
CA GLU A 27 -49.19 19.32 18.46
C GLU A 27 -47.81 19.88 18.03
N ASP A 28 -47.57 21.11 18.47
CA ASP A 28 -46.43 21.97 18.19
C ASP A 28 -45.11 21.48 18.81
N SER A 29 -44.11 21.39 17.92
CA SER A 29 -42.73 21.89 18.05
C SER A 29 -42.10 22.07 19.46
N VAL A 30 -41.24 21.13 19.84
CA VAL A 30 -39.88 21.44 20.34
C VAL A 30 -38.91 20.44 19.73
N GLN A 31 -37.96 20.97 18.94
CA GLN A 31 -36.86 20.25 18.33
C GLN A 31 -35.85 19.87 19.42
N GLU A 32 -35.73 18.58 19.71
CA GLU A 32 -34.53 18.02 20.35
C GLU A 32 -33.83 17.15 19.31
N SER A 33 -32.93 17.83 18.61
CA SER A 33 -32.02 17.29 17.61
C SER A 33 -31.28 16.07 18.15
N ALA A 34 -31.38 14.98 17.41
CA ALA A 34 -30.61 13.77 17.59
C ALA A 34 -29.13 14.10 17.83
N ASN A 35 -28.59 13.64 18.97
CA ASN A 35 -27.19 13.29 19.06
C ASN A 35 -26.98 12.04 18.18
N GLU A 36 -27.01 12.24 16.86
CA GLU A 36 -26.20 11.43 15.96
C GLU A 36 -24.76 11.79 16.30
N GLU A 37 -24.18 11.01 17.20
CA GLU A 37 -22.74 10.89 17.32
C GLU A 37 -22.25 10.44 15.95
N LEU A 38 -21.83 11.43 15.14
CA LEU A 38 -21.13 11.26 13.89
C LEU A 38 -19.93 10.38 14.18
N GLN A 39 -20.10 9.07 14.00
CA GLN A 39 -18.97 8.16 13.92
C GLN A 39 -18.07 8.73 12.83
N PRO A 40 -16.79 9.02 13.14
CA PRO A 40 -15.89 9.50 12.11
C PRO A 40 -15.91 8.47 11.00
N SER A 41 -16.29 8.92 9.80
CA SER A 41 -16.16 8.12 8.59
C SER A 41 -14.74 7.58 8.61
N ARG A 42 -14.62 6.24 8.60
CA ARG A 42 -13.32 5.56 8.52
C ARG A 42 -12.71 5.99 7.19
N SER A 43 -11.95 7.06 7.21
CA SER A 43 -10.89 7.25 6.24
C SER A 43 -10.05 5.98 6.35
N ASN A 44 -9.69 5.37 5.23
CA ASN A 44 -8.65 4.35 5.17
C ASN A 44 -7.26 4.98 5.49
N GLY A 45 -7.25 5.97 6.37
CA GLY A 45 -6.13 6.81 6.73
C GLY A 45 -5.36 6.13 7.85
N VAL A 46 -4.07 5.98 7.61
CA VAL A 46 -3.12 5.55 8.62
C VAL A 46 -3.09 6.58 9.75
N VAL A 47 -3.39 6.12 10.97
CA VAL A 47 -3.23 6.91 12.20
C VAL A 47 -1.81 6.70 12.69
N ILE A 48 -1.04 7.79 12.78
CA ILE A 48 0.30 7.80 13.36
C ILE A 48 0.17 8.43 14.75
N GLN A 49 0.37 7.66 15.81
CA GLN A 49 0.46 8.22 17.17
C GLN A 49 1.91 8.57 17.47
N ALA A 50 2.15 9.77 17.98
CA ALA A 50 3.46 10.22 18.41
C ALA A 50 3.46 10.55 19.91
N ASN A 51 4.53 10.17 20.62
CA ASN A 51 4.81 10.59 21.99
C ASN A 51 5.97 11.61 22.00
N SER A 52 6.34 12.10 23.19
CA SER A 52 7.40 13.10 23.37
C SER A 52 8.81 12.64 22.91
N GLY A 53 8.96 11.40 22.42
CA GLY A 53 10.21 10.83 21.89
C GLY A 53 10.13 10.27 20.46
N GLY A 54 8.99 10.37 19.76
CA GLY A 54 8.86 9.88 18.38
C GLY A 54 7.50 9.27 18.05
N ILE A 55 7.39 8.60 16.90
CA ILE A 55 6.18 7.85 16.53
C ILE A 55 6.15 6.53 17.32
N SER A 56 5.03 6.27 17.99
CA SER A 56 4.82 5.09 18.84
C SER A 56 3.93 4.02 18.20
N SER A 57 3.11 4.33 17.21
CA SER A 57 2.32 3.32 16.48
C SER A 57 1.85 3.84 15.11
N VAL A 58 1.59 2.88 14.21
CA VAL A 58 1.03 3.12 12.87
C VAL A 58 -0.13 2.15 12.68
N ASN A 59 -1.34 2.67 12.52
CA ASN A 59 -2.50 1.83 12.22
C ASN A 59 -2.46 1.43 10.74
N LEU A 60 -2.22 0.14 10.48
CA LEU A 60 -2.19 -0.44 9.14
C LEU A 60 -3.51 -1.18 8.88
N ALA A 61 -4.26 -0.72 7.88
CA ALA A 61 -5.45 -1.43 7.45
C ALA A 61 -5.05 -2.75 6.78
N ASP A 62 -5.78 -3.82 7.09
CA ASP A 62 -5.59 -5.15 6.49
C ASP A 62 -5.59 -5.16 4.96
N THR A 63 -6.27 -4.19 4.35
CA THR A 63 -6.38 -4.00 2.91
C THR A 63 -5.25 -3.17 2.29
N ASN A 64 -4.37 -2.54 3.09
CA ASN A 64 -3.24 -1.78 2.56
C ASN A 64 -2.38 -2.70 1.69
N SER A 65 -2.07 -2.23 0.48
CA SER A 65 -1.24 -2.97 -0.46
C SER A 65 0.20 -3.03 0.03
N VAL A 66 0.83 -4.19 -0.16
CA VAL A 66 2.21 -4.45 0.24
C VAL A 66 3.00 -4.94 -0.95
N LEU A 67 4.16 -4.33 -1.20
CA LEU A 67 5.17 -4.83 -2.12
C LEU A 67 6.27 -5.51 -1.30
N ILE A 68 6.61 -6.74 -1.68
CA ILE A 68 7.83 -7.42 -1.21
C ILE A 68 8.71 -7.63 -2.43
N ALA A 69 9.94 -7.15 -2.38
CA ALA A 69 10.85 -7.22 -3.52
C ALA A 69 12.29 -7.53 -3.08
N GLU A 70 12.99 -8.35 -3.86
CA GLU A 70 14.44 -8.45 -3.77
C GLU A 70 15.08 -7.13 -4.20
N ILE A 71 15.91 -6.57 -3.33
CA ILE A 71 16.71 -5.40 -3.63
C ILE A 71 18.04 -5.84 -4.22
N SER A 72 18.31 -5.39 -5.45
CA SER A 72 19.56 -5.64 -6.13
C SER A 72 20.40 -4.36 -6.19
N GLY A 73 21.73 -4.48 -6.18
CA GLY A 73 22.54 -3.34 -6.61
C GLY A 73 23.97 -3.20 -6.10
N GLY A 74 24.70 -4.26 -5.74
CA GLY A 74 26.14 -4.19 -5.43
C GLY A 74 26.51 -2.98 -4.55
N ASP A 75 27.55 -2.23 -4.91
CA ASP A 75 28.02 -1.07 -4.13
C ASP A 75 27.03 0.12 -4.07
N ARG A 76 25.97 0.13 -4.89
CA ARG A 76 24.99 1.21 -4.98
C ARG A 76 23.57 0.74 -4.67
N TRP A 77 23.43 -0.37 -3.94
CA TRP A 77 22.14 -1.01 -3.70
C TRP A 77 21.15 -0.18 -2.88
N LYS A 78 21.62 0.92 -2.27
CA LYS A 78 20.75 1.98 -1.76
C LYS A 78 19.84 2.59 -2.83
N GLN A 79 20.24 2.51 -4.10
CA GLN A 79 19.39 2.82 -5.26
C GLN A 79 18.63 1.57 -5.66
N ALA A 80 17.49 1.33 -5.01
CA ALA A 80 16.65 0.19 -5.32
C ALA A 80 15.99 0.39 -6.70
N ASN A 81 16.28 -0.52 -7.62
CA ASN A 81 15.71 -0.50 -8.96
C ASN A 81 14.49 -1.43 -9.05
N PHE A 82 13.41 -0.92 -9.63
CA PHE A 82 12.15 -1.59 -9.83
C PHE A 82 11.84 -1.72 -11.33
N ASP A 83 10.87 -2.55 -11.69
CA ASP A 83 10.35 -2.58 -13.06
C ASP A 83 9.31 -1.48 -13.24
N LEU A 84 8.93 -1.24 -14.51
CA LEU A 84 7.98 -0.20 -14.86
C LEU A 84 6.63 -0.40 -14.15
N GLU A 85 6.15 -1.64 -14.09
CA GLU A 85 4.88 -1.98 -13.45
C GLU A 85 4.88 -1.64 -11.95
N THR A 86 5.95 -1.96 -11.23
CA THR A 86 6.05 -1.59 -9.81
C THR A 86 6.24 -0.08 -9.65
N PHE A 87 7.07 0.54 -10.48
CA PHE A 87 7.38 1.97 -10.42
C PHE A 87 6.14 2.83 -10.65
N GLU A 88 5.34 2.53 -11.67
CA GLU A 88 4.13 3.28 -11.99
C GLU A 88 2.91 2.77 -11.23
N GLY A 89 2.70 1.45 -11.20
CA GLY A 89 1.49 0.84 -10.62
C GLY A 89 1.47 0.83 -9.10
N PHE A 90 2.58 0.47 -8.45
CA PHE A 90 2.64 0.42 -6.98
C PHE A 90 3.04 1.78 -6.39
N PHE A 91 4.14 2.37 -6.86
CA PHE A 91 4.65 3.62 -6.32
C PHE A 91 3.95 4.87 -6.87
N GLY A 92 3.20 4.77 -7.98
CA GLY A 92 2.48 5.91 -8.55
C GLY A 92 3.38 6.92 -9.29
N ALA A 93 4.64 6.56 -9.54
CA ALA A 93 5.54 7.40 -10.33
C ALA A 93 5.16 7.34 -11.82
N THR A 94 5.80 8.17 -12.64
CA THR A 94 5.63 8.14 -14.09
C THR A 94 7.00 8.07 -14.74
N ALA A 95 7.21 7.11 -15.64
CA ALA A 95 8.47 7.00 -16.35
C ALA A 95 8.73 8.25 -17.21
N GLY A 96 9.95 8.78 -17.11
CA GLY A 96 10.35 10.05 -17.70
C GLY A 96 10.10 11.28 -16.82
N ASP A 97 9.28 11.17 -15.77
CA ASP A 97 9.05 12.24 -14.80
C ASP A 97 9.91 12.06 -13.55
N ASN A 98 10.99 12.83 -13.48
CA ASN A 98 11.89 12.84 -12.32
C ASN A 98 11.53 13.94 -11.30
N SER A 99 10.38 14.61 -11.44
CA SER A 99 9.89 15.59 -10.46
C SER A 99 9.08 14.95 -9.33
N TYR A 100 8.68 13.69 -9.49
CA TYR A 100 7.90 12.94 -8.50
C TYR A 100 8.77 12.46 -7.33
N PHE A 101 8.22 12.53 -6.13
CA PHE A 101 8.83 12.04 -4.89
C PHE A 101 7.85 11.17 -4.14
N ILE A 102 8.36 10.11 -3.53
CA ILE A 102 7.66 9.36 -2.50
C ILE A 102 8.22 9.70 -1.12
N LYS A 103 7.42 9.50 -0.10
CA LYS A 103 7.76 9.65 1.31
C LYS A 103 7.90 8.27 1.93
N LEU A 104 9.07 8.01 2.47
CA LEU A 104 9.42 6.74 3.09
C LEU A 104 9.63 6.95 4.59
N ARG A 105 9.04 6.10 5.41
CA ARG A 105 9.40 5.91 6.82
C ARG A 105 9.95 4.51 7.00
N HIS A 106 11.17 4.40 7.50
CA HIS A 106 11.78 3.10 7.76
C HIS A 106 11.32 2.58 9.13
N VAL A 107 11.09 1.27 9.21
CA VAL A 107 10.98 0.54 10.46
C VAL A 107 12.18 -0.38 10.57
N ASP A 108 13.04 -0.12 11.55
CA ASP A 108 14.21 -0.97 11.80
C ASP A 108 13.83 -2.29 12.47
N SER A 109 14.82 -3.16 12.66
CA SER A 109 14.62 -4.48 13.28
C SER A 109 14.17 -4.45 14.73
N SER A 110 14.28 -3.31 15.41
CA SER A 110 13.74 -3.12 16.76
C SER A 110 12.27 -2.67 16.76
N GLY A 111 11.69 -2.41 15.59
CA GLY A 111 10.38 -1.79 15.47
C GLY A 111 10.40 -0.28 15.66
N THR A 112 11.57 0.37 15.63
CA THR A 112 11.65 1.83 15.73
C THR A 112 11.34 2.46 14.37
N ILE A 113 10.44 3.45 14.37
CA ILE A 113 10.05 4.17 13.16
C ILE A 113 10.90 5.42 13.01
N THR A 114 11.56 5.57 11.86
CA THR A 114 12.37 6.75 11.56
C THR A 114 11.52 7.93 11.13
N ASP A 115 12.17 9.09 11.05
CA ASP A 115 11.62 10.25 10.36
C ASP A 115 11.29 9.94 8.89
N GLU A 116 10.36 10.71 8.36
CA GLU A 116 9.97 10.66 6.95
C GLU A 116 11.09 11.22 6.09
N VAL A 117 11.47 10.48 5.05
CA VAL A 117 12.47 10.87 4.07
C VAL A 117 11.85 10.93 2.69
N LEU A 118 12.14 11.99 1.94
CA LEU A 118 11.77 12.10 0.54
C LEU A 118 12.73 11.28 -0.32
N SER A 119 12.19 10.41 -1.16
CA SER A 119 12.95 9.69 -2.18
C SER A 119 12.45 10.07 -3.57
N GLN A 120 13.35 10.61 -4.38
CA GLN A 120 13.06 10.97 -5.76
C GLN A 120 12.79 9.73 -6.59
N ALA A 121 11.74 9.78 -7.40
CA ALA A 121 11.53 8.82 -8.48
C ALA A 121 12.50 9.14 -9.60
N VAL A 122 13.46 8.27 -9.86
CA VAL A 122 14.44 8.49 -10.93
C VAL A 122 14.25 7.46 -12.01
N SER A 123 13.95 7.95 -13.21
CA SER A 123 13.90 7.18 -14.44
C SER A 123 14.86 7.78 -15.46
N VAL A 124 15.62 6.91 -16.12
CA VAL A 124 16.51 7.28 -17.22
C VAL A 124 16.16 6.47 -18.46
N LYS A 125 16.64 6.89 -19.64
CA LYS A 125 16.32 6.26 -20.95
C LYS A 125 16.54 4.75 -21.01
N SER A 126 17.33 4.15 -20.10
CA SER A 126 17.66 2.73 -20.08
C SER A 126 16.70 1.84 -19.25
N SER A 127 15.45 2.26 -19.02
CA SER A 127 14.48 1.48 -18.21
C SER A 127 14.97 1.16 -16.79
N ASN A 128 15.71 2.09 -16.19
CA ASN A 128 16.16 2.00 -14.81
C ASN A 128 15.28 2.94 -13.98
N TYR A 129 14.46 2.34 -13.11
CA TYR A 129 13.39 3.00 -12.36
C TYR A 129 13.69 2.86 -10.87
N ARG A 130 14.31 3.86 -10.29
CA ARG A 130 14.94 3.74 -8.96
C ARG A 130 14.41 4.74 -7.95
N PHE A 131 14.48 4.31 -6.70
CA PHE A 131 14.29 5.12 -5.50
C PHE A 131 15.51 4.93 -4.58
N GLU A 132 15.81 5.94 -3.77
CA GLU A 132 16.85 5.86 -2.74
C GLU A 132 16.24 5.30 -1.45
N LEU A 133 16.88 4.26 -0.90
CA LEU A 133 16.53 3.66 0.38
C LEU A 133 17.53 4.16 1.42
N ALA A 134 17.13 5.16 2.22
CA ALA A 134 17.99 5.74 3.24
C ALA A 134 18.51 4.69 4.25
N ALA A 135 17.72 3.66 4.56
CA ALA A 135 18.12 2.57 5.45
C ALA A 135 19.30 1.73 4.95
N ALA A 136 19.56 1.72 3.64
CA ALA A 136 20.71 1.02 3.05
C ALA A 136 22.01 1.85 3.09
N ALA A 137 21.93 3.14 3.45
CA ALA A 137 23.09 4.03 3.40
C ALA A 137 24.17 3.61 4.41
N GLY A 138 25.38 3.36 3.91
CA GLY A 138 26.52 2.95 4.74
C GLY A 138 26.55 1.46 5.09
N ILE A 139 25.55 0.68 4.67
CA ILE A 139 25.51 -0.77 4.86
C ILE A 139 26.07 -1.45 3.61
N PRO A 140 27.10 -2.33 3.73
CA PRO A 140 27.58 -3.14 2.61
C PRO A 140 26.47 -4.04 2.06
N PHE A 141 26.51 -4.31 0.75
CA PHE A 141 25.58 -5.30 0.18
C PHE A 141 25.88 -6.69 0.77
N PRO A 142 24.86 -7.43 1.27
CA PRO A 142 25.09 -8.73 1.89
C PRO A 142 25.67 -9.75 0.91
N SER A 143 26.58 -10.61 1.39
CA SER A 143 27.20 -11.66 0.59
C SER A 143 26.43 -12.99 0.60
N ASN A 144 25.46 -13.15 1.50
CA ASN A 144 24.72 -14.39 1.76
C ASN A 144 23.28 -14.37 1.24
N GLY A 145 22.87 -13.35 0.50
CA GLY A 145 21.52 -13.26 -0.06
C GLY A 145 21.15 -11.86 -0.52
N TYR A 146 20.01 -11.74 -1.18
CA TYR A 146 19.44 -10.42 -1.51
C TYR A 146 18.70 -9.87 -0.29
N PRO A 147 18.94 -8.60 0.09
CA PRO A 147 18.02 -7.88 0.95
C PRO A 147 16.61 -7.88 0.37
N LEU A 148 15.60 -7.87 1.25
CA LEU A 148 14.20 -7.80 0.87
C LEU A 148 13.63 -6.45 1.31
N GLY A 149 13.13 -5.66 0.36
CA GLY A 149 12.38 -4.45 0.66
C GLY A 149 10.91 -4.79 0.82
N ILE A 150 10.33 -4.42 1.96
CA ILE A 150 8.91 -4.64 2.28
C ILE A 150 8.27 -3.27 2.42
N PHE A 151 7.42 -2.89 1.47
CA PHE A 151 6.81 -1.56 1.39
C PHE A 151 5.31 -1.67 1.58
N ILE A 152 4.76 -0.98 2.58
CA ILE A 152 3.32 -0.89 2.82
C ILE A 152 2.84 0.47 2.33
N LYS A 153 1.88 0.48 1.40
CA LYS A 153 1.30 1.71 0.87
C LYS A 153 0.29 2.28 1.85
N VAL A 154 0.67 3.37 2.52
CA VAL A 154 -0.12 4.06 3.56
C VAL A 154 -0.77 5.36 3.07
N GLY A 155 -0.44 5.78 1.85
CA GLY A 155 -1.05 6.89 1.13
C GLY A 155 -0.67 6.85 -0.35
N PRO A 156 -1.09 7.85 -1.15
CA PRO A 156 -0.78 7.89 -2.59
C PRO A 156 0.73 7.91 -2.88
N ASP A 157 1.47 8.72 -2.14
CA ASP A 157 2.93 8.95 -2.22
C ASP A 157 3.66 8.52 -0.93
N ARG A 158 3.00 7.85 0.01
CA ARG A 158 3.53 7.54 1.35
C ARG A 158 3.64 6.05 1.61
N PHE A 159 4.79 5.63 2.11
CA PHE A 159 5.08 4.23 2.39
C PHE A 159 5.78 4.07 3.75
N LEU A 160 5.32 3.08 4.52
CA LEU A 160 6.11 2.49 5.59
C LEU A 160 6.94 1.37 4.98
N TYR A 161 8.21 1.23 5.33
CA TYR A 161 9.01 0.13 4.81
C TYR A 161 9.98 -0.45 5.83
N ASN A 162 10.28 -1.73 5.68
CA ASN A 162 11.39 -2.40 6.34
C ASN A 162 12.38 -2.87 5.27
N LEU A 163 13.67 -2.74 5.56
CA LEU A 163 14.75 -3.29 4.75
C LEU A 163 15.29 -4.55 5.44
N CYS A 164 14.75 -5.70 5.05
CA CYS A 164 15.01 -6.98 5.67
C CYS A 164 16.33 -7.59 5.14
N LEU A 165 17.34 -7.69 6.01
CA LEU A 165 18.66 -8.22 5.66
C LEU A 165 18.74 -9.74 5.91
N PRO A 166 19.57 -10.49 5.15
CA PRO A 166 19.68 -11.95 5.29
C PRO A 166 20.00 -12.48 6.69
N ASP A 167 20.68 -11.69 7.52
CA ASP A 167 21.08 -12.09 8.88
C ASP A 167 20.01 -11.79 9.95
N GLU A 168 18.89 -11.17 9.57
CA GLU A 168 17.80 -10.87 10.50
C GLU A 168 16.92 -12.09 10.76
N THR A 169 16.43 -12.22 11.99
CA THR A 169 15.69 -13.41 12.45
C THR A 169 14.38 -13.64 11.70
N PHE A 170 13.76 -12.58 11.18
CA PHE A 170 12.54 -12.62 10.39
C PHE A 170 12.80 -12.73 8.87
N TYR A 171 14.06 -12.80 8.42
CA TYR A 171 14.36 -12.89 7.00
C TYR A 171 13.79 -14.15 6.35
N GLN A 172 13.97 -15.30 7.00
CA GLN A 172 13.61 -16.58 6.40
C GLN A 172 12.09 -16.72 6.19
N GLU A 173 11.25 -16.16 7.07
CA GLU A 173 9.79 -16.20 6.88
C GLU A 173 9.36 -15.36 5.66
N VAL A 174 9.94 -14.16 5.48
CA VAL A 174 9.65 -13.29 4.32
C VAL A 174 10.15 -13.95 3.04
N ARG A 175 11.36 -14.51 3.07
CA ARG A 175 11.95 -15.27 1.96
C ARG A 175 11.05 -16.43 1.55
N ASN A 176 10.64 -17.27 2.50
CA ASN A 176 9.75 -18.40 2.25
C ASN A 176 8.40 -17.96 1.67
N PHE A 177 7.82 -16.88 2.21
CA PHE A 177 6.57 -16.34 1.70
C PHE A 177 6.73 -15.84 0.26
N LEU A 178 7.80 -15.09 -0.03
CA LEU A 178 8.15 -14.63 -1.38
C LEU A 178 8.33 -15.81 -2.35
N ASP A 179 9.08 -16.85 -1.94
CA ASP A 179 9.28 -18.08 -2.72
C ASP A 179 7.95 -18.79 -3.03
N SER A 180 7.05 -18.87 -2.06
CA SER A 180 5.76 -19.55 -2.22
C SER A 180 4.80 -18.83 -3.18
N ARG A 181 4.96 -17.52 -3.37
CA ARG A 181 4.05 -16.66 -4.13
C ARG A 181 4.61 -16.21 -5.47
N TRP A 182 5.92 -16.24 -5.64
CA TRP A 182 6.56 -15.84 -6.88
C TRP A 182 6.28 -16.85 -7.99
N THR A 183 5.70 -16.36 -9.08
CA THR A 183 5.39 -17.15 -10.29
C THR A 183 6.23 -16.73 -11.50
N GLY A 184 7.11 -15.75 -11.33
CA GLY A 184 8.00 -15.29 -12.39
C GLY A 184 9.20 -16.20 -12.61
N SER A 185 10.05 -15.83 -13.58
CA SER A 185 11.28 -16.57 -13.87
C SER A 185 12.34 -16.40 -12.77
N ASN A 186 13.09 -17.46 -12.49
CA ASN A 186 14.27 -17.44 -11.59
C ASN A 186 15.39 -16.50 -12.06
N ASN A 187 15.36 -16.04 -13.31
CA ASN A 187 16.33 -15.08 -13.84
C ASN A 187 15.96 -13.61 -13.57
N ARG A 188 14.85 -13.36 -12.86
CA ARG A 188 14.39 -12.02 -12.50
C ARG A 188 14.40 -11.84 -10.99
N ARG A 189 14.56 -10.59 -10.57
CA ARG A 189 14.42 -10.22 -9.15
C ARG A 189 12.99 -10.41 -8.70
N MET A 190 12.83 -11.23 -7.69
CA MET A 190 11.52 -11.66 -7.21
C MET A 190 10.79 -10.49 -6.57
N ARG A 191 9.51 -10.38 -6.88
CA ARG A 191 8.63 -9.35 -6.34
C ARG A 191 7.19 -9.83 -6.34
N ILE A 192 6.45 -9.51 -5.29
CA ILE A 192 5.02 -9.79 -5.22
C ILE A 192 4.29 -8.59 -4.64
N ILE A 193 3.05 -8.40 -5.08
CA ILE A 193 2.11 -7.48 -4.44
C ILE A 193 1.09 -8.32 -3.66
N THR A 194 0.86 -7.97 -2.40
CA THR A 194 -0.10 -8.59 -1.49
C THR A 194 -0.79 -7.51 -0.63
N ASN A 195 -1.35 -7.88 0.52
CA ASN A 195 -1.89 -6.95 1.49
C ASN A 195 -1.41 -7.24 2.92
N VAL A 196 -1.66 -6.30 3.82
CA VAL A 196 -1.25 -6.37 5.24
C VAL A 196 -1.79 -7.63 5.92
N ALA A 197 -3.07 -7.97 5.76
CA ALA A 197 -3.63 -9.17 6.39
C ALA A 197 -2.89 -10.44 5.97
N THR A 198 -2.62 -10.59 4.67
CA THR A 198 -1.91 -11.77 4.16
C THR A 198 -0.47 -11.79 4.67
N LEU A 199 0.22 -10.64 4.66
CA LEU A 199 1.60 -10.58 5.13
C LEU A 199 1.70 -10.87 6.64
N LYS A 200 0.83 -10.29 7.47
CA LYS A 200 0.78 -10.56 8.93
C LYS A 200 0.67 -12.05 9.25
N VAL A 201 -0.20 -12.77 8.53
CA VAL A 201 -0.38 -14.22 8.72
C VAL A 201 0.86 -15.03 8.34
N ASN A 202 1.58 -14.63 7.30
CA ASN A 202 2.71 -15.41 6.75
C ASN A 202 4.08 -14.98 7.31
N CYS A 203 4.19 -13.75 7.81
CA CYS A 203 5.40 -13.16 8.37
C CYS A 203 5.08 -12.42 9.68
N PRO A 204 4.67 -13.14 10.74
CA PRO A 204 4.21 -12.53 11.99
C PRO A 204 5.33 -11.91 12.81
N ASN A 205 6.60 -12.18 12.51
CA ASN A 205 7.74 -11.67 13.28
C ASN A 205 8.36 -10.40 12.66
N LEU A 206 7.75 -9.85 11.62
CA LEU A 206 8.19 -8.59 11.03
C LEU A 206 8.06 -7.44 12.03
N PRO A 207 9.04 -6.53 12.07
CA PRO A 207 9.00 -5.39 12.97
C PRO A 207 7.95 -4.33 12.58
N LEU A 208 7.20 -4.56 11.48
CA LEU A 208 6.16 -3.66 10.97
C LEU A 208 4.88 -3.67 11.82
N TRP A 209 4.71 -4.66 12.70
CA TRP A 209 3.50 -4.87 13.51
C TRP A 209 3.53 -4.14 14.85
N ILE A 210 3.99 -2.88 14.83
CA ILE A 210 4.29 -2.10 16.04
C ILE A 210 2.99 -1.76 16.78
N ASN A 211 2.84 -2.37 17.96
CA ASN A 211 1.78 -2.13 18.96
C ASN A 211 0.35 -2.38 18.45
N GLU A 212 0.07 -3.63 18.08
CA GLU A 212 -1.29 -4.20 18.08
C GLU A 212 -1.49 -5.07 19.33
N ASP A 213 -1.38 -4.46 20.52
CA ASP A 213 -1.82 -5.06 21.79
C ASP A 213 -3.24 -4.58 22.16
#